data_AF-A0A534A4Y3-F1
#
_entry.id   AF-A0A534A4Y3-F1
#
_cell.length_a   1.000
_cell.length_b   1.000
_cell.length_c   1.000
_cell.angle_alpha   90.00
_cell.angle_beta   90.00
_cell.angle_gamma   90.00
#
_symmetry.space_group_name_H-M   'P 1'
#
loop_
_entity.id
_entity.type
_entity.pdbx_description
1 polymer ?
#
loop_
_entity_poly.entity_id
_entity_poly.type
_entity_poly.pdbx_seq_one_letter_code
_entity_poly.pdbx_strand_id
1 'polypeptide(L)'
;MSFLVRFLEPDGAAKLERAVNEFRRIRDQNPLEFDRLLADFRPARWDRMDEYIDVLDHFFRAYDEFNQTLLYVRRGIPMPEDPYAPSVDFEHTKMYYGDAFEVLGSSIDLLAAANNIGSGRPFDRLNVIALQVYRGSDKGRRNETLATNPELAWLVNEYDNRLRNASHHRWLRLSDDRSEISYREGGNGAARSISYAEYLHRCCAITAQLMLLAAIEASALS
;
A
#
# COMPACT_ATOMS: atom_id res chain seq x y z
N MET A 1 17.52 5.01 1.07
CA MET A 1 16.48 6.06 0.94
C MET A 1 16.39 6.66 -0.47
N SER A 2 17.50 6.93 -1.18
CA SER A 2 17.42 7.63 -2.48
C SER A 2 16.66 6.86 -3.57
N PHE A 3 16.76 5.53 -3.65
CA PHE A 3 16.11 4.75 -4.71
C PHE A 3 14.58 4.78 -4.65
N LEU A 4 13.99 4.41 -3.49
CA LEU A 4 12.53 4.31 -3.32
C LEU A 4 11.80 5.60 -3.71
N VAL A 5 12.37 6.75 -3.32
CA VAL A 5 11.80 8.07 -3.64
C VAL A 5 12.05 8.44 -5.09
N ARG A 6 13.28 8.23 -5.59
CA ARG A 6 13.65 8.56 -6.98
C ARG A 6 12.83 7.80 -8.01
N PHE A 7 12.47 6.55 -7.71
CA PHE A 7 11.61 5.75 -8.59
C PHE A 7 10.23 6.40 -8.79
N LEU A 8 9.73 7.08 -7.75
CA LEU A 8 8.42 7.74 -7.74
C LEU A 8 8.44 9.19 -8.23
N GLU A 9 9.59 9.72 -8.66
CA GLU A 9 9.69 11.08 -9.18
C GLU A 9 8.86 11.27 -10.46
N PRO A 10 8.25 12.46 -10.68
CA PRO A 10 8.43 13.69 -9.89
C PRO A 10 7.61 13.80 -8.59
N ASP A 11 6.57 12.98 -8.41
CA ASP A 11 5.63 13.17 -7.29
C ASP A 11 6.14 12.60 -5.96
N GLY A 12 7.08 11.66 -6.01
CA GLY A 12 7.57 10.91 -4.86
C GLY A 12 8.15 11.77 -3.75
N ALA A 13 8.99 12.75 -4.09
CA ALA A 13 9.64 13.62 -3.09
C ALA A 13 8.63 14.45 -2.30
N ALA A 14 7.70 15.11 -3.00
CA ALA A 14 6.65 15.92 -2.35
C ALA A 14 5.74 15.07 -1.46
N LYS A 15 5.39 13.85 -1.92
CA LYS A 15 4.59 12.89 -1.15
C LYS A 15 5.32 12.42 0.11
N LEU A 16 6.62 12.10 0.01
CA LEU A 16 7.42 11.74 1.18
C LEU A 16 7.55 12.90 2.17
N GLU A 17 7.84 14.11 1.67
CA GLU A 17 7.98 15.30 2.51
C GLU A 17 6.70 15.56 3.32
N ARG A 18 5.52 15.46 2.67
CA ARG A 18 4.22 15.55 3.34
C ARG A 18 4.10 14.55 4.49
N ALA A 19 4.40 13.27 4.23
CA ALA A 19 4.30 12.24 5.25
C ALA A 19 5.30 12.45 6.40
N VAL A 20 6.55 12.81 6.09
CA VAL A 20 7.58 13.10 7.11
C VAL A 20 7.19 14.30 7.96
N ASN A 21 6.60 15.33 7.37
CA ASN A 21 6.11 16.50 8.10
C ASN A 21 4.97 16.13 9.06
N GLU A 22 4.07 15.24 8.65
CA GLU A 22 3.00 14.74 9.52
C GLU A 22 3.57 13.91 10.69
N PHE A 23 4.52 13.01 10.42
CA PHE A 23 5.20 12.25 11.49
C PHE A 23 5.97 13.17 12.44
N ARG A 24 6.61 14.23 11.93
CA ARG A 24 7.27 15.25 12.74
C ARG A 24 6.27 15.98 13.62
N ARG A 25 5.14 16.42 13.06
CA ARG A 25 4.05 17.07 13.80
C ARG A 25 3.55 16.17 14.95
N ILE A 26 3.30 14.89 14.67
CA ILE A 26 2.85 13.90 15.66
C ILE A 26 3.89 13.73 16.78
N ARG A 27 5.17 13.59 16.42
CA ARG A 27 6.26 13.51 17.39
C ARG A 27 6.32 14.75 18.26
N ASP A 28 6.24 15.93 17.68
CA ASP A 28 6.36 17.19 18.40
C ASP A 28 5.16 17.42 19.36
N GLN A 29 4.00 16.81 19.08
CA GLN A 29 2.84 16.82 19.98
C GLN A 29 3.03 15.96 21.24
N ASN A 30 3.65 14.79 21.11
CA ASN A 30 3.90 13.90 22.25
C ASN A 30 5.20 13.10 22.03
N PRO A 31 6.37 13.71 22.31
CA PRO A 31 7.67 13.09 22.04
C PRO A 31 7.88 11.77 22.79
N LEU A 32 7.44 11.72 24.05
CA LEU A 32 7.60 10.53 24.89
C LEU A 32 6.83 9.33 24.33
N GLU A 33 5.59 9.54 23.89
CA GLU A 33 4.79 8.46 23.32
C GLU A 33 5.31 8.04 21.94
N PHE A 34 5.84 8.99 21.18
CA PHE A 34 6.49 8.70 19.91
C PHE A 34 7.77 7.89 20.08
N ASP A 35 8.60 8.17 21.10
CA ASP A 35 9.77 7.36 21.42
C ASP A 35 9.39 5.92 21.80
N ARG A 36 8.28 5.75 22.54
CA ARG A 36 7.73 4.42 22.86
C ARG A 36 7.27 3.68 21.61
N LEU A 37 6.63 4.37 20.66
CA LEU A 37 6.29 3.81 19.35
C LEU A 37 7.54 3.31 18.62
N LEU A 38 8.59 4.15 18.51
CA LEU A 38 9.81 3.75 17.83
C LEU A 38 10.48 2.55 18.51
N ALA A 39 10.45 2.48 19.85
CA ALA A 39 10.97 1.35 20.61
C ALA A 39 10.20 0.04 20.35
N ASP A 40 8.87 0.10 20.15
CA ASP A 40 8.04 -1.06 19.81
C ASP A 40 8.33 -1.60 18.39
N PHE A 41 8.58 -0.72 17.42
CA PHE A 41 8.80 -1.11 16.02
C PHE A 41 10.26 -1.46 15.68
N ARG A 42 11.23 -0.92 16.42
CA ARG A 42 12.67 -1.13 16.15
C ARG A 42 13.13 -2.59 16.12
N PRO A 43 12.60 -3.53 16.94
CA PRO A 43 12.99 -4.94 16.88
C PRO A 43 12.65 -5.63 15.55
N ALA A 44 11.48 -5.32 14.96
CA ALA A 44 10.99 -5.96 13.74
C ALA A 44 11.36 -5.19 12.45
N ARG A 45 12.20 -4.14 12.55
CA ARG A 45 12.47 -3.23 11.42
C ARG A 45 13.07 -3.92 10.18
N TRP A 46 13.87 -4.96 10.38
CA TRP A 46 14.52 -5.67 9.28
C TRP A 46 13.56 -6.64 8.64
N ASP A 47 12.83 -7.44 9.42
CA ASP A 47 11.78 -8.32 8.92
C ASP A 47 10.74 -7.55 8.08
N ARG A 48 10.32 -6.37 8.55
CA ARG A 48 9.42 -5.49 7.79
C ARG A 48 10.05 -4.97 6.50
N MET A 49 11.34 -4.62 6.53
CA MET A 49 12.06 -4.18 5.33
C MET A 49 12.20 -5.31 4.31
N ASP A 50 12.41 -6.55 4.78
CA ASP A 50 12.44 -7.74 3.93
C ASP A 50 11.08 -7.97 3.26
N GLU A 51 9.96 -7.84 3.99
CA GLU A 51 8.60 -7.92 3.41
C GLU A 51 8.39 -6.88 2.28
N TYR A 52 8.85 -5.64 2.47
CA TYR A 52 8.81 -4.64 1.41
C TYR A 52 9.67 -5.06 0.21
N ILE A 53 10.91 -5.49 0.46
CA ILE A 53 11.85 -5.88 -0.61
C ILE A 53 11.31 -7.05 -1.42
N ASP A 54 10.68 -8.05 -0.79
CA ASP A 54 10.11 -9.21 -1.48
C ASP A 54 9.01 -8.80 -2.47
N VAL A 55 8.10 -7.91 -2.06
CA VAL A 55 7.07 -7.38 -2.97
C VAL A 55 7.67 -6.50 -4.07
N LEU A 56 8.71 -5.74 -3.76
CA LEU A 56 9.41 -4.94 -4.78
C LEU A 56 10.16 -5.83 -5.78
N ASP A 57 10.78 -6.93 -5.35
CA ASP A 57 11.41 -7.90 -6.23
C ASP A 57 10.40 -8.51 -7.19
N HIS A 58 9.22 -8.91 -6.69
CA HIS A 58 8.13 -9.38 -7.55
C HIS A 58 7.69 -8.30 -8.57
N PHE A 59 7.55 -7.04 -8.13
CA PHE A 59 7.23 -5.94 -9.02
C PHE A 59 8.26 -5.81 -10.15
N PHE A 60 9.56 -5.81 -9.80
CA PHE A 60 10.62 -5.61 -10.78
C PHE A 60 10.83 -6.81 -11.72
N ARG A 61 10.50 -8.03 -11.29
CA ARG A 61 10.50 -9.22 -12.17
C ARG A 61 9.45 -9.13 -13.28
N ALA A 62 8.32 -8.48 -13.03
CA ALA A 62 7.27 -8.24 -14.03
C ALA A 62 7.24 -6.76 -14.47
N TYR A 63 8.38 -6.07 -14.43
CA TYR A 63 8.46 -4.63 -14.71
C TYR A 63 7.96 -4.26 -16.11
N ASP A 64 8.22 -5.09 -17.13
CA ASP A 64 7.79 -4.82 -18.50
C ASP A 64 6.26 -4.72 -18.61
N GLU A 65 5.53 -5.47 -17.78
CA GLU A 65 4.09 -5.36 -17.66
C GLU A 65 3.70 -4.05 -16.96
N PHE A 66 4.20 -3.83 -15.75
CA PHE A 66 3.81 -2.67 -14.93
C PHE A 66 4.22 -1.32 -15.54
N ASN A 67 5.31 -1.28 -16.30
CA ASN A 67 5.80 -0.05 -16.93
C ASN A 67 4.79 0.54 -17.94
N GLN A 68 3.84 -0.26 -18.45
CA GLN A 68 2.77 0.21 -19.33
C GLN A 68 1.90 1.31 -18.69
N THR A 69 1.75 1.30 -17.36
CA THR A 69 0.90 2.27 -16.64
C THR A 69 1.62 3.01 -15.51
N LEU A 70 2.87 2.64 -15.20
CA LEU A 70 3.68 3.27 -14.15
C LEU A 70 3.81 4.80 -14.30
N LEU A 71 3.91 5.31 -15.53
CA LEU A 71 4.05 6.75 -15.76
C LEU A 71 2.88 7.56 -15.19
N TYR A 72 1.66 7.03 -15.27
CA TYR A 72 0.46 7.70 -14.75
C TYR A 72 0.55 7.87 -13.23
N VAL A 73 0.96 6.81 -12.53
CA VAL A 73 1.17 6.83 -11.08
C VAL A 73 2.29 7.79 -10.67
N ARG A 74 3.42 7.77 -11.38
CA ARG A 74 4.58 8.64 -11.10
C ARG A 74 4.29 10.13 -11.27
N ARG A 75 3.37 10.46 -12.18
CA ARG A 75 2.97 11.83 -12.52
C ARG A 75 1.68 12.28 -11.83
N GLY A 76 1.01 11.37 -11.10
CA GLY A 76 -0.26 11.67 -10.45
C GLY A 76 -1.37 12.04 -11.43
N ILE A 77 -1.30 11.53 -12.67
CA ILE A 77 -2.30 11.79 -13.71
C ILE A 77 -3.26 10.60 -13.84
N PRO A 78 -4.55 10.84 -14.12
CA PRO A 78 -5.51 9.77 -14.34
C PRO A 78 -5.19 8.98 -15.61
N MET A 79 -5.56 7.70 -15.62
CA MET A 79 -5.60 6.88 -16.83
C MET A 79 -6.63 7.47 -17.83
N PRO A 80 -6.43 7.30 -19.15
CA PRO A 80 -7.47 7.62 -20.14
C PRO A 80 -8.74 6.77 -19.90
N GLU A 81 -9.89 7.23 -20.39
CA GLU A 81 -11.19 6.58 -20.16
C GLU A 81 -11.28 5.14 -20.70
N ASP A 82 -10.58 4.85 -21.81
CA ASP A 82 -10.49 3.52 -22.42
C ASP A 82 -9.01 3.10 -22.55
N PRO A 83 -8.38 2.71 -21.44
CA PRO A 83 -6.95 2.44 -21.43
C PRO A 83 -6.68 1.06 -22.03
N TYR A 84 -5.86 1.04 -23.09
CA TYR A 84 -5.45 -0.19 -23.75
C TYR A 84 -3.99 -0.55 -23.40
N ALA A 85 -3.84 -1.67 -22.69
CA ALA A 85 -2.58 -2.33 -22.43
C ALA A 85 -2.89 -3.82 -22.38
N PRO A 86 -2.52 -4.63 -23.40
CA PRO A 86 -2.71 -6.06 -23.34
C PRO A 86 -1.59 -6.72 -22.54
N SER A 87 -1.92 -7.79 -21.82
CA SER A 87 -0.90 -8.58 -21.14
C SER A 87 -0.09 -9.39 -22.15
N VAL A 88 1.19 -9.64 -21.87
CA VAL A 88 2.00 -10.68 -22.51
C VAL A 88 2.43 -11.78 -21.53
N ASP A 89 2.33 -11.51 -20.22
CA ASP A 89 2.76 -12.35 -19.11
C ASP A 89 1.88 -12.19 -17.85
N PHE A 90 0.60 -12.51 -18.01
CA PHE A 90 -0.40 -12.41 -16.93
C PHE A 90 -0.10 -13.32 -15.74
N GLU A 91 0.63 -14.42 -15.95
CA GLU A 91 0.94 -15.38 -14.91
C GLU A 91 1.80 -14.77 -13.80
N HIS A 92 2.71 -13.84 -14.16
CA HIS A 92 3.54 -13.12 -13.20
C HIS A 92 2.84 -11.93 -12.54
N THR A 93 1.77 -11.38 -13.15
CA THR A 93 1.07 -10.20 -12.61
C THR A 93 -0.17 -10.55 -11.80
N LYS A 94 -0.86 -11.65 -12.09
CA LYS A 94 -2.21 -11.95 -11.53
C LYS A 94 -2.31 -12.04 -10.00
N MET A 95 -1.23 -12.38 -9.31
CA MET A 95 -1.19 -12.47 -7.83
C MET A 95 -0.67 -11.20 -7.16
N TYR A 96 0.02 -10.36 -7.93
CA TYR A 96 0.85 -9.28 -7.41
C TYR A 96 0.06 -8.34 -6.49
N TYR A 97 -1.13 -7.92 -6.93
CA TYR A 97 -1.95 -7.02 -6.14
C TYR A 97 -2.32 -7.60 -4.77
N GLY A 98 -2.69 -8.88 -4.72
CA GLY A 98 -2.99 -9.57 -3.47
C GLY A 98 -1.78 -9.60 -2.54
N ASP A 99 -0.60 -9.95 -3.06
CA ASP A 99 0.63 -10.04 -2.28
C ASP A 99 1.07 -8.66 -1.76
N ALA A 100 1.00 -7.63 -2.61
CA ALA A 100 1.26 -6.24 -2.22
C ALA A 100 0.27 -5.73 -1.16
N PHE A 101 -1.01 -6.09 -1.28
CA PHE A 101 -2.03 -5.76 -0.28
C PHE A 101 -1.73 -6.40 1.08
N GLU A 102 -1.23 -7.64 1.11
CA GLU A 102 -0.89 -8.33 2.35
C GLU A 102 0.22 -7.61 3.12
N VAL A 103 1.27 -7.16 2.41
CA VAL A 103 2.38 -6.38 2.98
C VAL A 103 1.93 -4.98 3.39
N LEU A 104 1.13 -4.32 2.55
CA LEU A 104 0.56 -3.01 2.92
C LEU A 104 -0.28 -3.16 4.20
N GLY A 105 -1.15 -4.17 4.27
CA GLY A 105 -1.99 -4.45 5.44
C GLY A 105 -1.22 -4.77 6.71
N SER A 106 -0.07 -5.44 6.61
CA SER A 106 0.86 -5.63 7.73
C SER A 106 1.46 -4.30 8.18
N SER A 107 1.73 -3.39 7.23
CA SER A 107 2.47 -2.16 7.46
C SER A 107 1.64 -0.97 7.97
N ILE A 108 0.31 -1.00 7.76
CA ILE A 108 -0.63 0.05 8.23
C ILE A 108 -0.57 0.24 9.76
N ASP A 109 -0.10 -0.76 10.52
CA ASP A 109 -0.01 -0.67 11.98
C ASP A 109 0.85 0.50 12.48
N LEU A 110 1.93 0.84 11.76
CA LEU A 110 2.73 2.02 12.06
C LEU A 110 1.90 3.31 11.89
N LEU A 111 1.17 3.43 10.79
CA LEU A 111 0.31 4.58 10.53
C LEU A 111 -0.79 4.68 11.59
N ALA A 112 -1.41 3.56 11.94
CA ALA A 112 -2.48 3.51 12.94
C ALA A 112 -1.97 3.93 14.33
N ALA A 113 -0.79 3.46 14.72
CA ALA A 113 -0.17 3.83 15.99
C ALA A 113 0.27 5.32 16.01
N ALA A 114 0.84 5.84 14.92
CA ALA A 114 1.13 7.26 14.77
C ALA A 114 -0.15 8.12 14.82
N ASN A 115 -1.21 7.68 14.14
CA ASN A 115 -2.51 8.36 14.14
C ASN A 115 -3.12 8.46 15.54
N ASN A 116 -2.93 7.43 16.39
CA ASN A 116 -3.35 7.48 17.79
C ASN A 116 -2.64 8.59 18.56
N ILE A 117 -1.31 8.68 18.44
CA ILE A 117 -0.52 9.73 19.08
C ILE A 117 -1.00 11.11 18.62
N GLY A 118 -1.20 11.28 17.32
CA GLY A 118 -1.73 12.52 16.74
C GLY A 118 -3.15 12.88 17.21
N SER A 119 -3.90 11.88 17.69
CA SER A 119 -5.22 12.05 18.31
C SER A 119 -5.17 12.24 19.84
N GLY A 120 -3.97 12.38 20.41
CA GLY A 120 -3.77 12.53 21.86
C GLY A 120 -3.93 11.24 22.66
N ARG A 121 -3.87 10.06 22.01
CA ARG A 121 -3.96 8.75 22.66
C ARG A 121 -2.59 8.06 22.75
N PRO A 122 -2.42 7.10 23.68
CA PRO A 122 -1.27 6.20 23.65
C PRO A 122 -1.16 5.46 22.32
N PHE A 123 0.06 5.19 21.84
CA PHE A 123 0.30 4.58 20.53
C PHE A 123 -0.36 3.20 20.42
N ASP A 124 -0.39 2.46 21.53
CA ASP A 124 -0.85 1.08 21.65
C ASP A 124 -2.35 0.93 21.97
N ARG A 125 -3.08 2.05 22.13
CA ARG A 125 -4.53 2.07 22.43
C ARG A 125 -5.32 2.69 21.28
N LEU A 126 -5.59 1.88 20.26
CA LEU A 126 -6.53 2.26 19.20
C LEU A 126 -7.93 2.42 19.80
N ASN A 127 -8.79 3.21 19.14
CA ASN A 127 -10.06 3.72 19.69
C ASN A 127 -10.86 2.71 20.54
N VAL A 128 -10.93 1.45 20.11
CA VAL A 128 -11.68 0.38 20.77
C VAL A 128 -10.87 -0.89 21.05
N ILE A 129 -9.62 -1.00 20.59
CA ILE A 129 -8.80 -2.22 20.71
C ILE A 129 -7.32 -1.87 20.95
N ALA A 130 -6.56 -2.79 21.55
CA ALA A 130 -5.12 -2.65 21.65
C ALA A 130 -4.43 -2.86 20.29
N LEU A 131 -3.28 -2.21 20.07
CA LEU A 131 -2.48 -2.38 18.85
C LEU A 131 -2.14 -3.85 18.57
N GLN A 132 -1.86 -4.63 19.62
CA GLN A 132 -1.59 -6.06 19.48
C GLN A 132 -2.80 -6.85 18.95
N VAL A 133 -4.01 -6.50 19.40
CA VAL A 133 -5.24 -7.11 18.89
C VAL A 133 -5.48 -6.70 17.44
N TYR A 134 -5.21 -5.44 17.11
CA TYR A 134 -5.29 -4.93 15.75
C TYR A 134 -4.33 -5.65 14.79
N ARG A 135 -3.08 -5.89 15.20
CA ARG A 135 -2.09 -6.68 14.43
C ARG A 135 -2.55 -8.11 14.14
N GLY A 136 -3.40 -8.69 14.99
CA GLY A 136 -4.03 -9.99 14.77
C GLY A 136 -5.39 -9.96 14.06
N SER A 137 -5.95 -8.78 13.80
CA SER A 137 -7.27 -8.63 13.18
C SER A 137 -7.24 -8.81 11.65
N ASP A 138 -8.41 -9.01 11.06
CA ASP A 138 -8.56 -9.09 9.60
C ASP A 138 -7.93 -7.87 8.91
N LYS A 139 -7.07 -8.15 7.93
CA LYS A 139 -6.36 -7.11 7.18
C LYS A 139 -7.33 -6.25 6.38
N GLY A 140 -8.42 -6.82 5.87
CA GLY A 140 -9.35 -6.18 4.93
C GLY A 140 -9.94 -4.82 5.33
N ARG A 141 -9.87 -4.42 6.60
CA ARG A 141 -10.45 -3.18 7.14
C ARG A 141 -9.47 -2.33 7.95
N ARG A 142 -8.17 -2.64 7.89
CA ARG A 142 -7.14 -1.97 8.71
C ARG A 142 -7.02 -0.46 8.44
N ASN A 143 -7.18 -0.05 7.20
CA ASN A 143 -7.18 1.34 6.78
C ASN A 143 -8.26 2.21 7.44
N GLU A 144 -9.36 1.64 7.95
CA GLU A 144 -10.44 2.39 8.63
C GLU A 144 -9.95 3.17 9.85
N THR A 145 -8.85 2.73 10.48
CA THR A 145 -8.21 3.43 11.59
C THR A 145 -7.65 4.81 11.22
N LEU A 146 -7.51 5.10 9.92
CA LEU A 146 -6.99 6.34 9.37
C LEU A 146 -8.09 7.24 8.80
N ALA A 147 -9.36 6.80 8.79
CA ALA A 147 -10.45 7.47 8.06
C ALA A 147 -10.65 8.96 8.42
N THR A 148 -10.29 9.35 9.65
CA THR A 148 -10.42 10.73 10.14
C THR A 148 -9.13 11.55 10.01
N ASN A 149 -8.02 10.97 9.53
CA ASN A 149 -6.75 11.67 9.34
C ASN A 149 -6.35 11.67 7.86
N PRO A 150 -6.73 12.71 7.10
CA PRO A 150 -6.41 12.79 5.67
C PRO A 150 -4.91 12.92 5.39
N GLU A 151 -4.08 13.29 6.36
CA GLU A 151 -2.62 13.38 6.21
C GLU A 151 -1.92 12.01 6.22
N LEU A 152 -2.60 10.98 6.75
CA LEU A 152 -2.11 9.59 6.72
C LEU A 152 -2.96 8.67 5.83
N ALA A 153 -4.27 8.93 5.68
CA ALA A 153 -5.18 8.08 4.92
C ALA A 153 -4.79 7.92 3.44
N TRP A 154 -4.22 8.96 2.83
CA TRP A 154 -3.81 8.92 1.41
C TRP A 154 -2.70 7.89 1.14
N LEU A 155 -1.91 7.51 2.15
CA LEU A 155 -0.86 6.49 2.04
C LEU A 155 -1.43 5.08 1.84
N VAL A 156 -2.74 4.89 2.03
CA VAL A 156 -3.43 3.60 1.92
C VAL A 156 -4.66 3.68 1.01
N ASN A 157 -4.72 4.68 0.13
CA ASN A 157 -5.85 4.89 -0.77
C ASN A 157 -6.08 3.73 -1.76
N GLU A 158 -5.05 2.95 -2.08
CA GLU A 158 -5.18 1.78 -2.96
C GLU A 158 -5.59 0.52 -2.18
N TYR A 159 -5.88 0.61 -0.89
CA TYR A 159 -6.17 -0.57 -0.06
C TYR A 159 -7.57 -1.15 -0.33
N ASP A 160 -7.72 -1.94 -1.41
CA ASP A 160 -8.99 -2.55 -1.83
C ASP A 160 -9.04 -4.07 -1.58
N ASN A 161 -9.79 -4.44 -0.53
CA ASN A 161 -9.98 -5.83 -0.15
C ASN A 161 -10.71 -6.66 -1.23
N ARG A 162 -11.51 -6.04 -2.12
CA ARG A 162 -12.20 -6.76 -3.19
C ARG A 162 -11.21 -7.26 -4.23
N LEU A 163 -10.32 -6.38 -4.70
CA LEU A 163 -9.29 -6.75 -5.67
C LEU A 163 -8.25 -7.69 -5.07
N ARG A 164 -7.90 -7.52 -3.79
CA ARG A 164 -7.09 -8.50 -3.04
C ARG A 164 -7.70 -9.89 -3.08
N ASN A 165 -8.98 -10.04 -2.69
CA ASN A 165 -9.63 -11.35 -2.68
C ASN A 165 -9.67 -11.99 -4.07
N ALA A 166 -9.91 -11.19 -5.11
CA ALA A 166 -9.92 -11.67 -6.49
C ALA A 166 -8.55 -12.15 -6.98
N SER A 167 -7.50 -11.39 -6.67
CA SER A 167 -6.10 -11.69 -6.99
C SER A 167 -5.59 -12.92 -6.22
N HIS A 168 -5.72 -12.91 -4.89
CA HIS A 168 -5.15 -13.93 -4.00
C HIS A 168 -5.82 -15.31 -4.13
N HIS A 169 -7.10 -15.38 -4.50
CA HIS A 169 -7.80 -16.66 -4.72
C HIS A 169 -7.70 -17.19 -6.16
N ARG A 170 -6.82 -16.62 -6.99
CA ARG A 170 -6.63 -17.02 -8.40
C ARG A 170 -7.95 -17.02 -9.19
N TRP A 171 -8.83 -16.06 -8.90
CA TRP A 171 -10.13 -15.93 -9.57
C TRP A 171 -10.08 -14.95 -10.74
N LEU A 172 -8.95 -14.27 -10.94
CA LEU A 172 -8.73 -13.48 -12.13
C LEU A 172 -8.66 -14.38 -13.37
N ARG A 173 -9.40 -14.02 -14.41
CA ARG A 173 -9.39 -14.66 -15.72
C ARG A 173 -9.14 -13.59 -16.76
N LEU A 174 -8.13 -13.79 -17.58
CA LEU A 174 -7.80 -12.89 -18.67
C LEU A 174 -8.66 -13.24 -19.89
N SER A 175 -9.17 -12.23 -20.59
CA SER A 175 -9.85 -12.36 -21.88
C SER A 175 -8.92 -12.87 -22.99
N ASP A 176 -9.51 -13.37 -24.08
CA ASP A 176 -8.76 -13.90 -25.23
C ASP A 176 -7.90 -12.83 -25.92
N ASP A 177 -8.39 -11.59 -25.97
CA ASP A 177 -7.66 -10.42 -26.47
C ASP A 177 -6.64 -9.84 -25.47
N ARG A 178 -6.57 -10.44 -24.27
CA ARG A 178 -5.62 -10.12 -23.21
C ARG A 178 -5.72 -8.70 -22.64
N SER A 179 -6.82 -7.98 -22.91
CA SER A 179 -7.04 -6.61 -22.44
C SER A 179 -8.01 -6.48 -21.27
N GLU A 180 -8.73 -7.53 -20.89
CA GLU A 180 -9.69 -7.50 -19.78
C GLU A 180 -9.42 -8.61 -18.76
N ILE A 181 -9.55 -8.28 -17.48
CA ILE A 181 -9.60 -9.24 -16.39
C ILE A 181 -11.04 -9.34 -15.89
N SER A 182 -11.56 -10.55 -15.83
CA SER A 182 -12.81 -10.87 -15.12
C SER A 182 -12.54 -11.59 -13.80
N TYR A 183 -13.36 -11.31 -12.80
CA TYR A 183 -13.28 -11.94 -11.49
C TYR A 183 -14.62 -11.94 -10.77
N ARG A 184 -14.70 -12.65 -9.63
CA ARG A 184 -15.89 -12.65 -8.76
C ARG A 184 -15.58 -12.01 -7.43
N GLU A 185 -16.47 -11.15 -6.95
CA GLU A 185 -16.39 -10.61 -5.60
C GLU A 185 -16.72 -11.71 -4.56
N GLY A 186 -16.04 -11.66 -3.40
CA GLY A 186 -16.40 -12.48 -2.26
C GLY A 186 -17.80 -12.12 -1.73
N GLY A 187 -18.58 -13.13 -1.32
CA GLY A 187 -19.96 -12.96 -0.88
C GLY A 187 -20.96 -13.38 -1.95
N ASN A 188 -21.60 -12.43 -2.63
CA ASN A 188 -22.68 -12.71 -3.61
C ASN A 188 -22.20 -13.34 -4.93
N GLY A 189 -20.89 -13.43 -5.16
CA GLY A 189 -20.31 -14.01 -6.37
C GLY A 189 -20.54 -13.20 -7.63
N ALA A 190 -20.88 -11.91 -7.52
CA ALA A 190 -21.10 -11.04 -8.66
C ALA A 190 -19.86 -11.00 -9.56
N ALA A 191 -20.08 -11.24 -10.85
CA ALA A 191 -19.04 -11.11 -11.85
C ALA A 191 -18.70 -9.63 -12.05
N ARG A 192 -17.41 -9.32 -12.07
CA ARG A 192 -16.86 -8.01 -12.36
C ARG A 192 -15.84 -8.16 -13.48
N SER A 193 -15.64 -7.09 -14.22
CA SER A 193 -14.50 -6.93 -15.10
C SER A 193 -13.80 -5.60 -14.85
N ILE A 194 -12.50 -5.58 -15.09
CA ILE A 194 -11.64 -4.41 -15.14
C ILE A 194 -10.72 -4.58 -16.34
N SER A 195 -10.31 -3.49 -16.98
CA SER A 195 -9.26 -3.58 -18.01
C SER A 195 -7.95 -4.03 -17.36
N TYR A 196 -7.12 -4.74 -18.13
CA TYR A 196 -5.79 -5.13 -17.67
C TYR A 196 -4.91 -3.90 -17.41
N ALA A 197 -5.07 -2.84 -18.20
CA ALA A 197 -4.44 -1.55 -17.95
C ALA A 197 -4.80 -0.97 -16.57
N GLU A 198 -6.08 -0.99 -16.21
CA GLU A 198 -6.54 -0.54 -14.88
C GLU A 198 -5.93 -1.40 -13.78
N TYR A 199 -5.89 -2.73 -13.95
CA TYR A 199 -5.24 -3.62 -12.99
C TYR A 199 -3.75 -3.28 -12.79
N LEU A 200 -3.00 -3.07 -13.88
CA LEU A 200 -1.60 -2.68 -13.81
C LEU A 200 -1.41 -1.32 -13.13
N HIS A 201 -2.29 -0.35 -13.43
CA HIS A 201 -2.25 0.97 -12.80
C HIS A 201 -2.43 0.86 -11.27
N ARG A 202 -3.40 0.06 -10.83
CA ARG A 202 -3.65 -0.21 -9.41
C ARG A 202 -2.49 -0.95 -8.75
N CYS A 203 -1.86 -1.90 -9.45
CA CYS A 203 -0.61 -2.53 -9.01
C CYS A 203 0.50 -1.49 -8.81
N CYS A 204 0.73 -0.61 -9.78
CA CYS A 204 1.73 0.45 -9.65
C CYS A 204 1.40 1.41 -8.48
N ALA A 205 0.12 1.73 -8.28
CA ALA A 205 -0.32 2.62 -7.20
C ALA A 205 -0.06 2.02 -5.81
N ILE A 206 -0.35 0.73 -5.60
CA ILE A 206 -0.07 0.06 -4.33
C ILE A 206 1.43 -0.07 -4.09
N THR A 207 2.23 -0.35 -5.14
CA THR A 207 3.69 -0.34 -5.06
C THR A 207 4.23 1.02 -4.63
N ALA A 208 3.69 2.11 -5.19
CA ALA A 208 4.11 3.46 -4.81
C ALA A 208 3.82 3.76 -3.33
N GLN A 209 2.67 3.31 -2.81
CA GLN A 209 2.33 3.42 -1.39
C GLN A 209 3.29 2.62 -0.50
N LEU A 210 3.64 1.38 -0.90
CA LEU A 210 4.62 0.56 -0.20
C LEU A 210 6.02 1.21 -0.19
N MET A 211 6.49 1.73 -1.32
CA MET A 211 7.78 2.42 -1.40
C MET A 211 7.83 3.66 -0.50
N LEU A 212 6.73 4.43 -0.42
CA LEU A 212 6.62 5.57 0.48
C LEU A 212 6.66 5.13 1.95
N LEU A 213 5.91 4.09 2.32
CA LEU A 213 5.93 3.54 3.68
C LEU A 213 7.30 2.99 4.09
N ALA A 214 7.95 2.23 3.20
CA ALA A 214 9.31 1.76 3.42
C ALA A 214 10.29 2.93 3.60
N ALA A 215 10.15 4.02 2.86
CA ALA A 215 10.96 5.22 3.02
C ALA A 215 10.69 5.95 4.36
N ILE A 216 9.43 6.03 4.78
CA ILE A 216 9.04 6.60 6.08
C ILE A 216 9.62 5.75 7.22
N GLU A 217 9.44 4.43 7.17
CA GLU A 217 9.98 3.50 8.16
C GLU A 217 11.49 3.59 8.26
N ALA A 218 12.19 3.58 7.12
CA ALA A 218 13.64 3.74 7.09
C ALA A 218 14.11 5.10 7.64
N SER A 219 13.27 6.15 7.56
CA SER A 219 13.59 7.48 8.10
C SER A 219 13.28 7.62 9.59
N ALA A 220 12.21 6.97 10.05
CA ALA A 220 11.74 7.06 11.42
C ALA A 220 12.46 6.08 12.35
N LEU A 221 12.85 4.91 11.84
CA LEU A 221 13.46 3.82 12.63
C LEU A 221 14.99 3.76 12.52
N SER A 222 15.62 4.62 11.71
CA SER A 222 17.08 4.83 11.72
C SER A 222 17.49 5.47 13.05
#